data_AF-A0A7R9MVZ7-F1
#
_entry.id   AF-A0A7R9MVZ7-F1
#
_cell.length_a   1.000
_cell.length_b   1.000
_cell.length_c   1.000
_cell.angle_alpha   90.00
_cell.angle_beta   90.00
_cell.angle_gamma   90.00
#
_symmetry.space_group_name_H-M   'P 1'
#
loop_
_entity.id
_entity.type
_entity.pdbx_description
1 polymer ?
#
loop_
_entity_poly.entity_id
_entity_poly.type
_entity_poly.pdbx_seq_one_letter_code
_entity_poly.pdbx_strand_id
1 'polypeptide(L)'
;MSVQRIVEDSSAIELQAEAQHASGEVENPHRYVLKFEQIYLSKPTHWEKDGAPTPMMPNEARLRNLTYSAPLYVDITKTIIKDGDEPIETQHQKTFIGKIPIMLRSTYCLLSGLTD
;
A
#
# COMPACT_ATOMS: atom_id res chain seq x y z
N MET A 1 -11.21 -9.30 -13.15
CA MET A 1 -9.87 -8.80 -12.80
C MET A 1 -9.89 -8.39 -11.35
N SER A 2 -8.96 -8.88 -10.52
CA SER A 2 -8.84 -8.49 -9.12
C SER A 2 -7.85 -7.33 -8.99
N VAL A 3 -7.96 -6.54 -7.92
CA VAL A 3 -6.98 -5.49 -7.59
C VAL A 3 -5.58 -6.07 -7.43
N GLN A 4 -5.47 -7.29 -6.89
CA GLN A 4 -4.20 -8.03 -6.77
C GLN A 4 -3.50 -8.17 -8.12
N ARG A 5 -4.23 -8.52 -9.17
CA ARG A 5 -3.65 -8.68 -10.51
C ARG A 5 -3.10 -7.36 -11.08
N ILE A 6 -3.75 -6.23 -10.77
CA ILE A 6 -3.24 -4.91 -11.19
C ILE A 6 -1.90 -4.60 -10.51
N VAL A 7 -1.76 -4.97 -9.23
CA VAL A 7 -0.50 -4.79 -8.48
C VAL A 7 0.59 -5.71 -9.05
N GLU A 8 0.27 -6.96 -9.37
CA GLU A 8 1.21 -7.92 -9.97
C GLU A 8 1.62 -7.53 -11.40
N ASP A 9 0.71 -6.97 -12.18
CA ASP A 9 0.95 -6.51 -13.55
C ASP A 9 1.75 -5.19 -13.58
N SER A 10 1.86 -4.48 -12.44
CA SER A 10 2.63 -3.24 -12.35
C SER A 10 4.13 -3.52 -12.31
N SER A 11 4.90 -2.87 -13.17
CA SER A 11 6.36 -3.00 -13.18
C SER A 11 6.98 -2.47 -11.89
N ALA A 12 8.13 -3.02 -11.51
CA ALA A 12 8.93 -2.48 -10.41
C ALA A 12 9.33 -1.03 -10.69
N ILE A 13 9.33 -0.21 -9.64
CA ILE A 13 9.75 1.19 -9.73
C ILE A 13 11.26 1.21 -9.49
N GLU A 14 12.00 1.73 -10.46
CA GLU A 14 13.45 1.88 -10.38
C GLU A 14 13.83 3.37 -10.26
N LEU A 15 14.72 3.67 -9.34
CA LEU A 15 15.27 5.00 -9.13
C LEU A 15 16.79 4.91 -9.03
N GLN A 16 17.50 5.72 -9.80
CA GLN A 16 18.93 5.90 -9.73
C GLN A 16 19.24 7.39 -9.83
N ALA A 17 20.13 7.88 -8.98
CA ALA A 17 20.58 9.26 -9.07
C ALA A 17 21.44 9.46 -10.33
N GLU A 18 21.58 10.70 -10.80
CA GLU A 18 22.55 11.01 -11.84
C GLU A 18 23.97 10.92 -11.28
N ALA A 19 24.91 10.40 -12.06
CA ALA A 19 26.32 10.35 -11.67
C ALA A 19 26.88 11.77 -11.55
N GLN A 20 27.44 12.12 -10.39
CA GLN A 20 28.07 13.41 -10.18
C GLN A 20 29.56 13.33 -10.55
N HIS A 21 29.99 14.13 -11.52
CA HIS A 21 31.40 14.21 -11.92
C HIS A 21 32.08 15.40 -11.23
N ALA A 22 32.45 15.27 -9.95
CA ALA A 22 33.11 16.37 -9.22
C ALA A 22 34.65 16.30 -9.25
N SER A 23 35.28 15.14 -9.47
CA SER A 23 36.72 15.01 -9.20
C SER A 23 37.44 13.85 -9.90
N GLY A 24 37.04 13.49 -11.12
CA GLY A 24 37.78 12.53 -11.96
C GLY A 24 37.61 11.04 -11.60
N GLU A 25 37.04 10.72 -10.43
CA GLU A 25 36.54 9.39 -10.10
C GLU A 25 35.07 9.24 -10.53
N VAL A 26 34.74 8.13 -11.18
CA VAL A 26 33.36 7.81 -11.57
C VAL A 26 32.70 7.10 -10.39
N GLU A 27 31.92 7.82 -9.59
CA GLU A 27 31.07 7.20 -8.58
C GLU A 27 29.77 6.73 -9.23
N ASN A 28 29.53 5.42 -9.22
CA ASN A 28 28.29 4.83 -9.71
C ASN A 28 27.19 5.00 -8.64
N PRO A 29 26.14 5.80 -8.92
CA PRO A 29 25.10 6.07 -7.94
C PRO A 29 24.29 4.80 -7.66
N HIS A 30 23.89 4.64 -6.40
CA HIS A 30 23.08 3.50 -5.96
C HIS A 30 21.75 3.44 -6.71
N ARG A 31 21.36 2.21 -7.09
CA ARG A 31 20.07 1.92 -7.71
C ARG A 31 19.11 1.36 -6.66
N TYR A 32 17.91 1.91 -6.61
CA TYR A 32 16.82 1.48 -5.74
C TYR A 32 15.72 0.87 -6.59
N VAL A 33 15.26 -0.33 -6.20
CA VAL A 33 14.15 -1.02 -6.84
C VAL A 33 13.06 -1.24 -5.79
N LEU A 34 11.83 -0.84 -6.11
CA LEU A 34 10.65 -1.08 -5.28
C LEU A 34 9.67 -1.98 -6.02
N LYS A 35 9.24 -3.06 -5.37
CA LYS A 35 8.25 -3.99 -5.89
C LYS A 35 7.10 -4.12 -4.90
N PHE A 36 5.87 -4.06 -5.41
CA PHE A 36 4.66 -4.32 -4.65
C PHE A 36 4.23 -5.77 -4.84
N GLU A 37 3.77 -6.40 -3.77
CA GLU A 37 3.44 -7.83 -3.77
C GLU A 37 1.98 -8.06 -3.34
N GLN A 38 1.77 -8.79 -2.25
CA GLN A 38 0.45 -9.16 -1.77
C GLN A 38 -0.28 -7.94 -1.20
N ILE A 39 -1.53 -7.72 -1.63
CA ILE A 39 -2.42 -6.73 -1.02
C ILE A 39 -3.25 -7.34 0.11
N TYR A 40 -3.61 -6.50 1.07
CA TYR A 40 -4.52 -6.83 2.15
C TYR A 40 -5.57 -5.72 2.27
N LEU A 41 -6.84 -6.11 2.16
CA LEU A 41 -7.96 -5.20 2.33
C LEU A 41 -8.64 -5.51 3.66
N SER A 42 -8.69 -4.54 4.57
CA SER A 42 -9.40 -4.71 5.84
C SER A 42 -10.91 -4.44 5.69
N LYS A 43 -11.67 -4.56 6.78
CA LYS A 43 -13.07 -4.11 6.80
C LYS A 43 -13.13 -2.57 6.88
N PRO A 44 -14.26 -1.94 6.50
CA PRO A 44 -14.46 -0.50 6.66
C PRO A 44 -14.20 0.00 8.08
N THR A 45 -13.26 0.94 8.24
CA THR A 45 -12.76 1.42 9.53
C THR A 45 -12.67 2.94 9.54
N HIS A 46 -13.13 3.56 10.62
CA HIS A 46 -12.90 4.97 10.94
C HIS A 46 -11.77 5.10 11.96
N TRP A 47 -11.05 6.22 11.93
CA TRP A 47 -10.12 6.58 13.00
C TRP A 47 -10.73 7.76 13.73
N GLU A 48 -10.98 7.58 15.01
CA GLU A 48 -11.51 8.63 15.87
C GLU A 48 -10.42 9.62 16.28
N LYS A 49 -10.80 10.72 16.95
CA LYS A 49 -9.87 11.79 17.33
C LYS A 49 -8.77 11.35 18.31
N ASP A 50 -9.02 10.28 19.05
CA ASP A 50 -8.06 9.62 19.95
C ASP A 50 -7.08 8.70 19.21
N GLY A 51 -7.24 8.54 17.89
CA GLY A 51 -6.42 7.67 17.05
C GLY A 51 -6.85 6.20 17.07
N ALA A 52 -7.93 5.84 17.78
CA ALA A 52 -8.39 4.46 17.85
C ALA A 52 -9.15 4.07 16.55
N PRO A 53 -8.84 2.90 15.95
CA PRO A 53 -9.59 2.39 14.82
C PRO A 53 -10.90 1.75 15.27
N THR A 54 -12.03 2.22 14.74
CA THR A 54 -13.36 1.67 15.00
C THR A 54 -13.99 1.11 13.72
N PRO A 55 -14.68 -0.04 13.77
CA PRO A 55 -15.43 -0.52 12.61
C PRO A 55 -16.55 0.47 12.31
N MET A 56 -16.60 0.97 11.08
CA MET A 56 -17.57 1.99 10.68
C MET A 56 -18.84 1.30 10.17
N MET A 57 -20.02 1.61 10.72
CA MET A 57 -21.27 1.12 10.15
C MET A 57 -21.75 2.01 8.98
N PRO A 58 -22.39 1.46 7.93
CA PRO A 58 -22.91 2.28 6.83
C PRO A 58 -23.86 3.40 7.26
N ASN A 59 -24.67 3.17 8.30
CA ASN A 59 -25.59 4.20 8.81
C ASN A 59 -24.85 5.34 9.49
N GLU A 60 -23.82 5.00 10.26
CA GLU A 60 -22.96 5.98 10.91
C GLU A 60 -22.23 6.85 9.88
N ALA A 61 -21.71 6.24 8.81
CA ALA A 61 -21.08 6.97 7.72
C ALA A 61 -22.02 8.02 7.10
N ARG A 62 -23.30 7.68 6.90
CA ARG A 62 -24.32 8.62 6.40
C ARG A 62 -24.59 9.76 7.38
N LEU A 63 -24.82 9.45 8.65
CA LEU A 63 -25.15 10.45 9.68
C LEU A 63 -24.02 11.46 9.90
N ARG A 64 -22.77 11.02 9.72
CA ARG A 64 -21.57 11.85 9.91
C ARG A 64 -20.98 12.41 8.61
N ASN A 65 -21.64 12.21 7.46
CA ASN A 65 -21.13 12.58 6.12
C ASN A 65 -19.69 12.05 5.84
N LEU A 66 -19.41 10.80 6.24
CA LEU A 66 -18.14 10.13 6.04
C LEU A 66 -18.15 9.24 4.80
N THR A 67 -16.96 9.00 4.23
CA THR A 67 -16.79 8.02 3.15
C THR A 67 -16.65 6.61 3.73
N TYR A 68 -17.62 5.74 3.43
CA TYR A 68 -17.58 4.32 3.80
C TYR A 68 -16.51 3.58 3.00
N SER A 69 -15.30 3.49 3.56
CA SER A 69 -14.10 2.98 2.90
C SER A 69 -13.28 2.09 3.82
N ALA A 70 -12.53 1.17 3.23
CA ALA A 70 -11.65 0.25 3.94
C ALA A 70 -10.17 0.57 3.67
N PRO A 71 -9.31 0.52 4.70
CA PRO A 71 -7.87 0.56 4.55
C PRO A 71 -7.32 -0.56 3.64
N LEU A 72 -6.44 -0.18 2.72
CA LEU A 72 -5.68 -1.07 1.86
C LEU A 72 -4.21 -1.04 2.29
N TYR A 73 -3.65 -2.23 2.45
CA TYR A 73 -2.25 -2.47 2.77
C TYR A 73 -1.59 -3.30 1.67
N VAL A 74 -0.28 -3.22 1.55
CA VAL A 74 0.51 -4.01 0.60
C VAL A 74 1.86 -4.38 1.19
N ASP A 75 2.39 -5.52 0.80
CA ASP A 75 3.78 -5.88 1.06
C ASP A 75 4.69 -5.21 0.02
N ILE A 76 5.78 -4.61 0.48
CA ILE A 76 6.73 -3.88 -0.37
C ILE A 76 8.12 -4.49 -0.17
N THR A 77 8.72 -4.94 -1.26
CA THR A 77 10.10 -5.38 -1.29
C THR A 77 10.95 -4.24 -1.85
N LYS A 78 11.91 -3.78 -1.05
CA LYS A 78 12.90 -2.77 -1.40
C LYS A 78 14.25 -3.43 -1.61
N THR A 79 14.82 -3.27 -2.80
CA THR A 79 16.16 -3.77 -3.13
C THR A 79 17.09 -2.58 -3.37
N ILE A 80 18.22 -2.55 -2.69
CA ILE A 80 19.28 -1.54 -2.86
C ILE A 80 20.46 -2.24 -3.55
N ILE A 81 20.86 -1.71 -4.70
CA ILE A 81 21.97 -2.22 -5.50
C ILE A 81 23.06 -1.16 -5.49
N LYS A 82 24.19 -1.51 -4.89
CA LYS A 82 25.40 -0.69 -4.88
C LYS A 82 26.46 -1.34 -5.75
N ASP A 83 27.31 -0.53 -6.36
CA ASP A 83 28.38 -1.07 -7.19
C ASP A 83 29.40 -1.81 -6.34
N GLY A 84 29.77 -3.02 -6.76
CA GLY A 84 30.70 -3.90 -6.04
C GLY A 84 30.14 -4.68 -4.84
N ASP A 85 28.92 -4.39 -4.37
CA ASP A 85 28.26 -5.10 -3.26
C ASP A 85 27.15 -6.03 -3.75
N GLU A 86 26.81 -7.04 -2.95
CA GLU A 86 25.60 -7.84 -3.18
C GLU A 86 24.33 -7.01 -2.94
N PRO A 87 23.25 -7.21 -3.72
CA PRO A 87 21.98 -6.53 -3.50
C PRO A 87 21.43 -6.76 -2.09
N ILE A 88 21.03 -5.68 -1.43
CA ILE A 88 20.42 -5.74 -0.09
C ILE A 88 18.91 -5.62 -0.23
N GLU A 89 18.19 -6.68 0.14
CA GLU A 89 16.73 -6.69 0.15
C GLU A 89 16.17 -6.41 1.55
N THR A 90 15.11 -5.60 1.61
CA THR A 90 14.35 -5.31 2.84
C THR A 90 12.86 -5.42 2.53
N GLN A 91 12.16 -6.22 3.32
CA GLN A 91 10.71 -6.39 3.18
C GLN A 91 9.97 -5.52 4.19
N HIS A 92 8.97 -4.79 3.71
CA HIS A 92 8.03 -4.00 4.50
C HIS A 92 6.64 -4.63 4.40
N GLN A 93 6.24 -5.34 5.45
CA GLN A 93 4.97 -6.03 5.47
C GLN A 93 3.81 -5.11 5.87
N LYS A 94 2.65 -5.30 5.24
CA LYS A 94 1.39 -4.60 5.54
C LYS A 94 1.56 -3.08 5.62
N THR A 95 2.22 -2.51 4.63
CA THR A 95 2.38 -1.05 4.52
C THR A 95 1.05 -0.43 4.06
N PHE A 96 0.55 0.56 4.79
CA PHE A 96 -0.68 1.28 4.41
C PHE A 96 -0.45 2.12 3.16
N ILE A 97 -1.31 1.95 2.15
CA ILE A 97 -1.20 2.70 0.87
C ILE A 97 -2.41 3.57 0.56
N GLY A 98 -3.52 3.38 1.26
CA GLY A 98 -4.71 4.22 1.08
C GLY A 98 -6.00 3.55 1.52
N LYS A 99 -7.12 4.12 1.08
CA LYS A 99 -8.47 3.59 1.35
C LYS A 99 -9.22 3.34 0.05
N ILE A 100 -9.97 2.25 0.00
CA ILE A 100 -10.87 1.92 -1.12
C ILE A 100 -12.32 2.08 -0.65
N PRO A 101 -13.17 2.85 -1.36
CA PRO A 101 -14.61 2.91 -1.11
C PRO A 101 -15.25 1.51 -1.23
N ILE A 102 -16.03 1.11 -0.22
CA ILE A 102 -16.64 -0.22 -0.19
C ILE A 102 -18.12 -0.12 -0.56
N MET A 103 -18.54 -0.93 -1.52
CA MET A 103 -19.94 -1.03 -1.91
C MET A 103 -20.76 -1.70 -0.81
N LEU A 104 -21.94 -1.15 -0.49
CA LEU A 104 -22.83 -1.72 0.52
C LEU A 104 -23.27 -3.13 0.11
N ARG A 105 -23.34 -4.03 1.10
CA ARG A 105 -23.67 -5.46 0.93
C ARG A 105 -22.74 -6.25 0.00
N SER A 106 -21.64 -5.67 -0.49
CA SER A 106 -20.55 -6.44 -1.12
C SER A 106 -19.87 -7.35 -0.09
N THR A 107 -19.12 -8.35 -0.54
CA THR A 107 -18.38 -9.31 0.29
C THR A 107 -17.46 -8.66 1.34
N TYR A 108 -16.92 -7.47 1.04
CA TYR A 108 -16.04 -6.72 1.94
C TYR A 108 -16.79 -5.74 2.86
N CYS A 109 -18.09 -5.53 2.65
CA CYS A 109 -18.93 -4.75 3.55
C CYS A 109 -19.13 -5.48 4.89
N LEU A 110 -19.43 -4.72 5.95
CA LEU A 110 -19.81 -5.26 7.26
C LEU A 110 -21.23 -5.84 7.28
N LEU A 111 -22.10 -5.40 6.36
CA LEU A 111 -23.47 -5.92 6.25
C LEU A 111 -23.54 -7.28 5.52
N SER A 112 -22.44 -7.74 4.94
CA SER A 112 -22.41 -8.99 4.20
C SER A 112 -22.64 -10.17 5.14
N GLY A 113 -23.67 -10.98 4.86
CA GLY A 113 -23.96 -12.20 5.62
C GLY A 113 -24.70 -11.97 6.95
N LEU A 114 -25.13 -10.75 7.24
CA LEU A 114 -26.11 -10.51 8.32
C LEU A 114 -27.49 -10.98 7.84
N THR A 115 -28.24 -11.60 8.75
CA THR A 115 -29.64 -11.95 8.49
C THR A 115 -30.50 -10.69 8.45
N ASP A 116 -31.59 -10.74 7.68
CA ASP A 116 -32.62 -9.69 7.70
C ASP A 116 -33.29 -9.57 9.08
#